data_AF-A0A2V9F9B8-F1
#
_entry.id   AF-A0A2V9F9B8-F1
#
_cell.length_a   1.000
_cell.length_b   1.000
_cell.length_c   1.000
_cell.angle_alpha   90.00
_cell.angle_beta   90.00
_cell.angle_gamma   90.00
#
_symmetry.space_group_name_H-M   'P 1'
#
loop_
_entity.id
_entity.type
_entity.pdbx_description
1 polymer ?
#
loop_
_entity_poly.entity_id
_entity_poly.type
_entity_poly.pdbx_seq_one_letter_code
_entity_poly.pdbx_strand_id
1 'polypeptide(L)'
;MSRISGITLVVGVALMALFLMARLRYPGRSPVKLRPENCDLNLWKHVNQKDRLHVVEECTAVEGRVVSLHRASDGDLHITLDPVHKSVLNLVNVTHAHGQLVVGVICEHAPADAGDKGACGDFHPQITIPNVGDRVRVTGAYVTDRDNGWNEVHPVTRIEILR
;
A
#
# COMPACT_ATOMS: atom_id res chain seq x y z
N MET A 1 45.97 -15.07 4.16
CA MET A 1 45.21 -14.45 3.05
C MET A 1 44.29 -15.50 2.46
N SER A 2 43.00 -15.46 2.79
CA SER A 2 42.02 -16.46 2.33
C SER A 2 41.82 -16.31 0.83
N ARG A 3 42.15 -17.34 0.04
CA ARG A 3 41.80 -17.40 -1.38
C ARG A 3 40.30 -17.63 -1.47
N ILE A 4 39.54 -16.57 -1.76
CA ILE A 4 38.13 -16.70 -2.11
C ILE A 4 38.06 -17.66 -3.31
N SER A 5 37.41 -18.81 -3.13
CA SER A 5 37.24 -19.79 -4.19
C SER A 5 36.45 -19.16 -5.35
N GLY A 6 36.78 -19.53 -6.60
CA GLY A 6 36.03 -19.08 -7.77
C GLY A 6 34.52 -19.36 -7.65
N ILE A 7 34.15 -20.44 -6.95
CA ILE A 7 32.75 -20.78 -6.67
C ILE A 7 32.10 -19.74 -5.74
N THR A 8 32.78 -19.35 -4.66
CA THR A 8 32.28 -18.35 -3.71
C THR A 8 32.09 -16.99 -4.38
N LEU A 9 33.00 -16.60 -5.28
CA LEU A 9 32.88 -15.37 -6.05
C LEU A 9 31.67 -15.41 -7.01
N VAL A 10 31.50 -16.50 -7.75
CA VAL A 10 30.37 -16.67 -8.70
C VAL A 10 29.02 -16.63 -7.98
N VAL A 11 28.89 -17.33 -6.85
CA VAL A 11 27.67 -17.31 -6.05
C VAL A 11 27.37 -15.90 -5.52
N GLY A 12 28.39 -15.19 -5.03
CA GLY A 12 28.23 -13.81 -4.57
C GLY A 12 27.72 -12.86 -5.67
N VAL A 13 28.30 -12.97 -6.88
CA VAL A 13 27.88 -12.15 -8.04
C VAL A 13 26.44 -12.48 -8.44
N ALA A 14 26.07 -13.77 -8.49
CA ALA A 14 24.72 -14.19 -8.84
C ALA A 14 23.67 -13.67 -7.84
N LEU A 15 23.95 -13.76 -6.53
CA LEU A 15 23.06 -13.24 -5.49
C LEU A 15 22.91 -11.72 -5.56
N MET A 16 24.00 -10.99 -5.82
CA MET A 16 23.95 -9.55 -6.01
C MET A 16 23.12 -9.17 -7.23
N ALA A 17 23.29 -9.88 -8.35
CA ALA A 17 22.49 -9.66 -9.55
C ALA A 17 21.00 -9.93 -9.30
N LEU A 18 20.64 -11.02 -8.61
CA LEU A 18 19.27 -11.33 -8.23
C LEU A 18 18.66 -10.24 -7.35
N PHE A 19 19.40 -9.74 -6.36
CA PHE A 19 18.95 -8.65 -5.51
C PHE A 19 18.72 -7.36 -6.29
N LEU A 20 19.62 -7.00 -7.19
CA LEU A 20 19.47 -5.83 -8.07
C LEU A 20 18.24 -5.97 -8.98
N MET A 21 18.03 -7.15 -9.57
CA MET A 21 16.85 -7.44 -10.39
C MET A 21 15.55 -7.31 -9.58
N ALA A 22 15.54 -7.80 -8.34
CA ALA A 22 14.39 -7.63 -7.45
C ALA A 22 14.12 -6.15 -7.14
N ARG A 23 15.16 -5.35 -6.85
CA ARG A 23 15.03 -3.91 -6.62
C ARG A 23 14.52 -3.15 -7.85
N LEU A 24 14.93 -3.55 -9.06
CA LEU A 24 14.45 -2.97 -10.31
C LEU A 24 12.98 -3.33 -10.59
N ARG A 25 12.55 -4.53 -10.21
CA ARG A 25 11.17 -5.00 -10.39
C ARG A 25 10.19 -4.39 -9.38
N TYR A 26 10.66 -4.14 -8.16
CA TYR A 26 9.86 -3.61 -7.05
C TYR A 26 10.42 -2.27 -6.54
N PRO A 27 10.46 -1.23 -7.40
CA PRO A 27 11.01 0.08 -7.05
C PRO A 27 10.12 0.88 -6.11
N GLY A 28 8.90 0.42 -5.81
CA GLY A 28 7.96 1.10 -4.92
C GLY A 28 7.48 2.46 -5.45
N ARG A 29 7.26 2.59 -6.77
CA ARG A 29 6.87 3.85 -7.40
C ARG A 29 5.38 3.90 -7.69
N SER A 30 4.78 5.06 -7.48
CA SER A 30 3.43 5.38 -7.92
C SER A 30 3.28 5.09 -9.43
N PRO A 31 2.20 4.42 -9.87
CA PRO A 31 2.02 4.08 -11.28
C PRO A 31 1.65 5.29 -12.14
N VAL A 32 0.97 6.27 -11.55
CA VAL A 32 0.54 7.50 -12.23
C VAL A 32 0.47 8.64 -11.24
N LYS A 33 0.99 9.81 -11.62
CA LYS A 33 0.77 11.05 -10.87
C LYS A 33 -0.52 11.69 -11.34
N LEU A 34 -1.52 11.74 -10.47
CA LEU A 34 -2.76 12.46 -10.73
C LEU A 34 -2.65 13.89 -10.21
N ARG A 35 -3.54 14.76 -10.67
CA ARG A 35 -3.64 16.11 -10.11
C ARG A 35 -4.29 16.05 -8.73
N PRO A 36 -3.91 16.93 -7.78
CA PRO A 36 -4.41 16.90 -6.41
C PRO A 36 -5.93 16.91 -6.29
N GLU A 37 -6.64 17.56 -7.20
CA GLU A 37 -8.11 17.61 -7.22
C GLU A 37 -8.80 16.24 -7.45
N ASN A 38 -8.05 15.22 -7.87
CA ASN A 38 -8.58 13.87 -8.03
C ASN A 38 -8.61 13.07 -6.72
N CYS A 39 -7.98 13.59 -5.67
CA CYS A 39 -7.95 13.01 -4.33
C CYS A 39 -8.58 13.99 -3.33
N ASP A 40 -9.22 13.45 -2.29
CA ASP A 40 -9.75 14.27 -1.21
C ASP A 40 -8.69 14.44 -0.11
N LEU A 41 -8.04 15.60 -0.11
CA LEU A 41 -7.01 15.93 0.87
C LEU A 41 -7.57 16.09 2.30
N ASN A 42 -8.88 16.26 2.48
CA ASN A 42 -9.47 16.37 3.82
C ASN A 42 -9.46 15.04 4.57
N LEU A 43 -9.34 13.91 3.86
CA LEU A 43 -9.28 12.58 4.48
C LEU A 43 -8.09 12.44 5.46
N TRP A 44 -7.00 13.17 5.23
CA TRP A 44 -5.86 13.21 6.14
C TRP A 44 -6.18 13.70 7.56
N LYS A 45 -7.31 14.40 7.75
CA LYS A 45 -7.79 14.80 9.09
C LYS A 45 -8.29 13.62 9.92
N HIS A 46 -8.61 12.50 9.25
CA HIS A 46 -9.21 11.31 9.86
C HIS A 46 -8.26 10.11 9.86
N VAL A 47 -7.03 10.28 9.39
CA VAL A 47 -6.00 9.23 9.42
C VAL A 47 -5.45 9.09 10.83
N ASN A 48 -5.64 7.92 11.44
CA ASN A 48 -5.02 7.60 12.72
C ASN A 48 -3.49 7.53 12.58
N GLN A 49 -2.74 7.95 13.60
CA GLN A 49 -1.26 7.96 13.65
C GLN A 49 -0.59 8.41 12.32
N LYS A 50 -1.10 9.50 11.73
CA LYS A 50 -0.70 10.01 10.40
C LYS A 50 0.81 10.18 10.18
N ASP A 51 1.57 10.46 11.23
CA ASP A 51 3.00 10.76 11.14
C ASP A 51 3.85 9.54 10.77
N ARG A 52 3.30 8.32 10.91
CA ARG A 52 3.94 7.08 10.43
C ARG A 52 3.93 6.98 8.90
N LEU A 53 3.00 7.66 8.22
CA LEU A 53 2.84 7.55 6.77
C LEU A 53 3.75 8.56 6.05
N HIS A 54 4.73 8.05 5.30
CA HIS A 54 5.53 8.86 4.41
C HIS A 54 4.87 8.96 3.04
N VAL A 55 4.39 10.16 2.68
CA VAL A 55 3.79 10.40 1.37
C VAL A 55 4.85 10.29 0.27
N VAL A 56 4.64 9.34 -0.65
CA VAL A 56 5.46 9.16 -1.85
C VAL A 56 4.83 9.86 -3.05
N GLU A 57 3.51 9.79 -3.17
CA GLU A 57 2.72 10.55 -4.14
C GLU A 57 1.40 10.99 -3.52
N GLU A 58 1.08 12.28 -3.63
CA GLU A 58 -0.11 12.86 -2.98
C GLU A 58 -1.41 12.31 -3.57
N CYS A 59 -1.41 12.02 -4.87
CA CYS A 59 -2.56 11.46 -5.55
C CYS A 59 -2.15 10.53 -6.70
N THR A 60 -2.63 9.29 -6.65
CA THR A 60 -2.43 8.28 -7.70
C THR A 60 -3.68 7.45 -7.93
N ALA A 61 -3.65 6.60 -8.96
CA ALA A 61 -4.60 5.51 -9.14
C ALA A 61 -3.86 4.19 -9.36
N VAL A 62 -4.20 3.16 -8.56
CA VAL A 62 -3.67 1.81 -8.71
C VAL A 62 -4.79 0.87 -9.12
N GLU A 63 -4.54 0.04 -10.13
CA GLU A 63 -5.44 -1.03 -10.52
C GLU A 63 -4.95 -2.38 -10.00
N GLY A 64 -5.90 -3.24 -9.64
CA GLY A 64 -5.61 -4.60 -9.20
C GLY A 64 -6.84 -5.44 -8.99
N ARG A 65 -6.63 -6.67 -8.50
CA ARG A 65 -7.69 -7.59 -8.10
C ARG A 65 -7.74 -7.68 -6.57
N VAL A 66 -8.93 -7.59 -5.99
CA VAL A 66 -9.12 -7.75 -4.55
C VAL A 66 -8.85 -9.19 -4.15
N VAL A 67 -7.96 -9.38 -3.18
CA VAL A 67 -7.56 -10.70 -2.65
C VAL A 67 -8.26 -11.00 -1.34
N SER A 68 -8.31 -10.03 -0.44
CA SER A 68 -8.94 -10.16 0.87
C SER A 68 -9.34 -8.80 1.43
N LEU A 69 -10.22 -8.84 2.42
CA LEU A 69 -10.72 -7.69 3.17
C LEU A 69 -10.51 -7.99 4.66
N HIS A 70 -9.99 -7.03 5.41
CA HIS A 70 -9.77 -7.14 6.84
C HIS A 70 -10.16 -5.84 7.54
N ARG A 71 -11.09 -5.92 8.49
CA ARG A 71 -11.42 -4.80 9.38
C ARG A 71 -10.41 -4.75 10.51
N ALA A 72 -9.53 -3.75 10.46
CA ALA A 72 -8.49 -3.51 11.46
C ALA A 72 -9.07 -2.85 12.71
N SER A 73 -8.40 -3.03 13.86
CA SER A 73 -8.92 -2.55 15.16
C SER A 73 -9.03 -1.03 15.28
N ASP A 74 -8.30 -0.28 14.45
CA ASP A 74 -8.30 1.19 14.41
C ASP A 74 -9.50 1.79 13.64
N GLY A 75 -10.40 0.95 13.13
CA GLY A 75 -11.59 1.37 12.38
C GLY A 75 -11.38 1.39 10.86
N ASP A 76 -10.16 1.11 10.39
CA ASP A 76 -9.84 1.08 8.97
C ASP A 76 -10.21 -0.28 8.35
N LEU A 77 -10.68 -0.24 7.11
CA LEU A 77 -10.78 -1.44 6.27
C LEU A 77 -9.51 -1.57 5.43
N HIS A 78 -8.72 -2.60 5.73
CA HIS A 78 -7.59 -3.02 4.91
C HIS A 78 -8.06 -3.92 3.78
N ILE A 79 -7.82 -3.47 2.55
CA ILE A 79 -8.05 -4.24 1.33
C ILE A 79 -6.69 -4.71 0.82
N THR A 80 -6.53 -6.01 0.66
CA THR A 80 -5.34 -6.58 0.05
C THR A 80 -5.57 -6.69 -1.45
N LEU A 81 -4.69 -6.06 -2.23
CA LEU A 81 -4.81 -5.93 -3.67
C LEU A 81 -3.66 -6.67 -4.37
N ASP A 82 -3.96 -7.47 -5.37
CA ASP A 82 -2.98 -7.96 -6.36
C ASP A 82 -2.85 -6.92 -7.48
N PRO A 83 -1.82 -6.05 -7.47
CA PRO A 83 -1.76 -4.95 -8.42
C PRO A 83 -1.38 -5.42 -9.83
N VAL A 84 -2.00 -4.81 -10.84
CA VAL A 84 -1.66 -5.02 -12.25
C VAL A 84 -0.19 -4.65 -12.51
N HIS A 85 0.27 -3.54 -11.92
CA HIS A 85 1.65 -3.07 -12.05
C HIS A 85 2.44 -3.39 -10.79
N LYS A 86 3.33 -4.39 -10.84
CA LYS A 86 4.19 -4.77 -9.69
C LYS A 86 5.18 -3.68 -9.27
N SER A 87 5.37 -2.64 -10.08
CA SER A 87 6.24 -1.51 -9.75
C SER A 87 5.79 -0.70 -8.54
N VAL A 88 4.50 -0.80 -8.17
CA VAL A 88 3.91 -0.16 -6.97
C VAL A 88 4.30 -0.87 -5.67
N LEU A 89 4.92 -2.04 -5.75
CA LEU A 89 5.38 -2.75 -4.57
C LEU A 89 6.83 -2.37 -4.29
N ASN A 90 7.16 -2.26 -3.01
CA ASN A 90 8.56 -2.26 -2.57
C ASN A 90 8.97 -3.69 -2.12
N LEU A 91 10.22 -3.89 -1.73
CA LEU A 91 10.67 -5.21 -1.27
C LEU A 91 9.96 -5.69 0.00
N VAL A 92 9.54 -4.78 0.88
CA VAL A 92 8.84 -5.12 2.12
C VAL A 92 7.42 -5.61 1.82
N ASN A 93 6.73 -5.05 0.82
CA ASN A 93 5.48 -5.64 0.32
C ASN A 93 5.71 -7.09 -0.12
N VAL A 94 6.81 -7.36 -0.84
CA VAL A 94 7.11 -8.71 -1.34
C VAL A 94 7.37 -9.70 -0.20
N THR A 95 8.11 -9.30 0.83
CA THR A 95 8.52 -10.21 1.91
C THR A 95 7.53 -10.31 3.07
N HIS A 96 6.80 -9.22 3.38
CA HIS A 96 5.92 -9.13 4.56
C HIS A 96 4.44 -8.93 4.23
N ALA A 97 4.11 -8.49 3.02
CA ALA A 97 2.72 -8.41 2.53
C ALA A 97 2.47 -9.37 1.35
N HIS A 98 3.23 -10.47 1.28
CA HIS A 98 3.06 -11.55 0.29
C HIS A 98 3.04 -11.10 -1.18
N GLY A 99 3.74 -10.02 -1.53
CA GLY A 99 3.76 -9.49 -2.90
C GLY A 99 2.46 -8.81 -3.31
N GLN A 100 1.70 -8.32 -2.33
CA GLN A 100 0.43 -7.62 -2.52
C GLN A 100 0.53 -6.18 -1.98
N LEU A 101 -0.36 -5.33 -2.47
CA LEU A 101 -0.48 -3.95 -2.05
C LEU A 101 -1.55 -3.86 -0.95
N VAL A 102 -1.25 -3.14 0.12
CA VAL A 102 -2.22 -2.79 1.15
C VAL A 102 -2.95 -1.52 0.73
N VAL A 103 -4.25 -1.47 0.97
CA VAL A 103 -5.11 -0.32 0.67
C VAL A 103 -5.95 -0.03 1.90
N GLY A 104 -5.82 1.19 2.45
CA GLY A 104 -6.47 1.61 3.69
C GLY A 104 -7.68 2.52 3.43
N VAL A 105 -8.88 1.99 3.63
CA VAL A 105 -10.12 2.79 3.68
C VAL A 105 -10.34 3.20 5.13
N ILE A 106 -10.12 4.48 5.42
CA ILE A 106 -10.13 4.99 6.78
C ILE A 106 -11.54 5.04 7.38
N CYS A 107 -11.67 4.75 8.68
CA CYS A 107 -12.91 4.94 9.44
C CYS A 107 -14.16 4.25 8.84
N GLU A 108 -13.97 3.09 8.19
CA GLU A 108 -15.05 2.30 7.62
C GLU A 108 -15.97 1.73 8.70
N HIS A 109 -15.43 1.41 9.88
CA HIS A 109 -16.19 0.90 11.02
C HIS A 109 -15.71 1.51 12.34
N ALA A 110 -16.46 1.25 13.41
CA ALA A 110 -16.14 1.79 14.72
C ALA A 110 -14.80 1.23 15.25
N PRO A 111 -13.83 2.08 15.63
CA PRO A 111 -12.58 1.63 16.22
C PRO A 111 -12.82 0.90 17.54
N ALA A 112 -12.07 -0.18 17.77
CA ALA A 112 -12.12 -0.94 19.01
C ALA A 112 -11.51 -0.13 20.17
N ASP A 113 -10.41 0.56 19.90
CA ASP A 113 -9.65 1.31 20.91
C ASP A 113 -10.08 2.77 21.00
N ALA A 114 -10.16 3.30 22.23
CA ALA A 114 -10.63 4.66 22.47
C ALA A 114 -9.70 5.74 21.89
N GLY A 115 -8.39 5.45 21.74
CA GLY A 115 -7.43 6.38 21.13
C GLY A 115 -7.72 6.65 19.66
N ASP A 116 -8.12 5.62 18.93
CA ASP A 116 -8.36 5.68 17.48
C ASP A 116 -9.70 6.35 17.15
N LYS A 117 -10.66 6.33 18.10
CA LYS A 117 -11.93 7.09 18.00
C LYS A 117 -11.70 8.58 17.79
N GLY A 118 -10.59 9.13 18.27
CA GLY A 118 -10.25 10.55 18.08
C GLY A 118 -10.01 10.93 16.62
N ALA A 119 -9.45 10.02 15.81
CA ALA A 119 -9.20 10.29 14.39
C ALA A 119 -10.50 10.22 13.57
N CYS A 120 -11.32 9.19 13.82
CA CYS A 120 -12.57 9.01 13.09
C CYS A 120 -13.66 10.00 13.51
N GLY A 121 -13.87 10.20 14.82
CA GLY A 121 -15.03 10.96 15.30
C GLY A 121 -16.33 10.42 14.69
N ASP A 122 -17.12 11.29 14.06
CA ASP A 122 -18.35 10.95 13.35
C ASP A 122 -18.14 10.75 11.83
N PHE A 123 -16.90 10.84 11.35
CA PHE A 123 -16.60 10.67 9.92
C PHE A 123 -16.74 9.21 9.49
N HIS A 124 -17.39 9.00 8.34
CA HIS A 124 -17.45 7.72 7.65
C HIS A 124 -17.22 7.90 6.14
N PRO A 125 -16.36 7.06 5.52
CA PRO A 125 -16.05 7.16 4.11
C PRO A 125 -17.26 6.79 3.25
N GLN A 126 -17.49 7.56 2.18
CA GLN A 126 -18.50 7.23 1.17
C GLN A 126 -17.86 6.37 0.06
N ILE A 127 -17.40 5.17 0.43
CA ILE A 127 -16.72 4.24 -0.48
C ILE A 127 -17.56 2.97 -0.63
N THR A 128 -17.78 2.55 -1.88
CA THR A 128 -18.36 1.23 -2.16
C THR A 128 -17.29 0.17 -1.93
N ILE A 129 -17.50 -0.72 -0.96
CA ILE A 129 -16.56 -1.79 -0.65
C ILE A 129 -16.66 -2.88 -1.74
N PRO A 130 -15.54 -3.21 -2.43
CA PRO A 130 -15.53 -4.24 -3.45
C PRO A 130 -15.57 -5.64 -2.84
N ASN A 131 -15.93 -6.65 -3.63
CA ASN A 131 -15.86 -8.05 -3.23
C ASN A 131 -14.48 -8.65 -3.53
N VAL A 132 -14.12 -9.71 -2.82
CA VAL A 132 -12.97 -10.55 -3.19
C VAL A 132 -13.15 -11.06 -4.61
N GLY A 133 -12.10 -10.90 -5.42
CA GLY A 133 -12.11 -11.24 -6.85
C GLY A 133 -12.46 -10.08 -7.77
N ASP A 134 -13.05 -8.97 -7.29
CA ASP A 134 -13.34 -7.81 -8.14
C ASP A 134 -12.04 -7.20 -8.68
N ARG A 135 -12.10 -6.70 -9.92
CA ARG A 135 -11.08 -5.81 -10.46
C ARG A 135 -11.45 -4.39 -10.07
N VAL A 136 -10.50 -3.65 -9.53
CA VAL A 136 -10.75 -2.29 -9.06
C VAL A 136 -9.68 -1.32 -9.53
N ARG A 137 -10.07 -0.05 -9.64
CA ARG A 137 -9.16 1.09 -9.64
C ARG A 137 -9.34 1.82 -8.31
N VAL A 138 -8.26 1.94 -7.55
CA VAL A 138 -8.21 2.64 -6.26
C VAL A 138 -7.51 3.97 -6.46
N THR A 139 -8.15 5.08 -6.11
CA THR A 139 -7.55 6.41 -6.12
C THR A 139 -7.37 6.91 -4.70
N GLY A 140 -6.19 7.43 -4.40
CA GLY A 140 -5.83 7.94 -3.08
C GLY A 140 -4.37 8.36 -3.00
N ALA A 141 -3.92 8.72 -1.80
CA ALA A 141 -2.51 8.99 -1.54
C ALA A 141 -1.72 7.68 -1.52
N TYR A 142 -0.52 7.69 -2.09
CA TYR A 142 0.37 6.53 -2.08
C TYR A 142 1.54 6.81 -1.16
N VAL A 143 1.69 5.94 -0.17
CA VAL A 143 2.53 6.18 1.00
C VAL A 143 3.40 4.96 1.29
N THR A 144 4.47 5.18 2.03
CA THR A 144 5.18 4.12 2.76
C THR A 144 4.77 4.23 4.23
N ASP A 145 4.15 3.17 4.76
CA ASP A 145 3.96 3.05 6.21
C ASP A 145 5.32 2.77 6.85
N ARG A 146 5.81 3.67 7.71
CA ARG A 146 7.14 3.54 8.33
C ARG A 146 7.19 2.49 9.43
N ASP A 147 6.07 2.15 10.03
CA ASP A 147 6.03 1.14 11.09
C ASP A 147 6.10 -0.26 10.47
N ASN A 148 5.37 -0.48 9.36
CA ASN A 148 5.36 -1.76 8.65
C ASN A 148 6.44 -1.88 7.56
N GLY A 149 6.85 -0.75 6.97
CA GLY A 149 7.85 -0.61 5.92
C GLY A 149 7.35 -0.86 4.48
N TRP A 150 6.11 -1.30 4.29
CA TRP A 150 5.53 -1.53 2.97
C TRP A 150 4.91 -0.26 2.38
N ASN A 151 4.67 -0.29 1.07
CA ASN A 151 3.89 0.73 0.39
C ASN A 151 2.41 0.38 0.39
N GLU A 152 1.57 1.41 0.42
CA GLU A 152 0.11 1.28 0.43
C GLU A 152 -0.59 2.48 -0.20
N VAL A 153 -1.87 2.33 -0.54
CA VAL A 153 -2.75 3.47 -0.85
C VAL A 153 -3.55 3.81 0.39
N HIS A 154 -3.22 4.92 1.05
CA HIS A 154 -3.79 5.35 2.32
C HIS A 154 -3.61 6.88 2.48
N PRO A 155 -4.69 7.66 2.67
CA PRO A 155 -6.09 7.25 2.64
C PRO A 155 -6.62 7.07 1.20
N VAL A 156 -7.59 6.17 1.05
CA VAL A 156 -8.34 6.01 -0.20
C VAL A 156 -9.36 7.13 -0.36
N THR A 157 -9.35 7.79 -1.51
CA THR A 157 -10.39 8.75 -1.92
C THR A 157 -11.58 8.04 -2.57
N ARG A 158 -11.33 7.09 -3.48
CA ARG A 158 -12.40 6.35 -4.16
C ARG A 158 -11.95 4.97 -4.62
N ILE A 159 -12.92 4.09 -4.81
CA ILE A 159 -12.75 2.77 -5.43
C ILE A 159 -13.76 2.64 -6.56
N GLU A 160 -13.28 2.31 -7.75
CA GLU A 160 -14.10 2.04 -8.93
C GLU A 160 -14.02 0.54 -9.24
N ILE A 161 -15.14 -0.18 -9.24
CA ILE A 161 -15.20 -1.59 -9.67
C ILE A 161 -15.18 -1.61 -11.21
N LEU A 162 -14.17 -2.25 -11.78
CA LEU A 162 -13.94 -2.38 -13.21
C LEU A 162 -14.65 -3.63 -13.72
N ARG A 163 -15.43 -3.48 -14.79
CA ARG A 163 -16.06 -4.59 -15.52
C ARG A 163 -15.10 -5.25 -16.49
#